data_AF-A0A0H3X0E7-F1
#
_entry.id   AF-A0A0H3X0E7-F1
#
_cell.length_a   1.000
_cell.length_b   1.000
_cell.length_c   1.000
_cell.angle_alpha   90.00
_cell.angle_beta   90.00
_cell.angle_gamma   90.00
#
_symmetry.space_group_name_H-M   'P 1'
#
loop_
_entity.id
_entity.type
_entity.pdbx_description
1 polymer ?
#
loop_
_entity_poly.entity_id
_entity_poly.type
_entity_poly.pdbx_seq_one_letter_code
_entity_poly.pdbx_strand_id
1 'polypeptide(L)'
;MKDGKLPKRQYTEEFKAEAVRLAASVGGHEAARRLGVPVATVGNWSRRGVASSGPGGGPAAGEAPARRPVSELEAENSRLRRELAEAKLDVEILRKATAYFAKVSR
;
A
#
# COMPACT_ATOMS: atom_id res chain seq x y z
N MET A 1 38.76 7.86 -19.36
CA MET A 1 38.07 8.33 -18.14
C MET A 1 37.84 7.09 -17.28
N LYS A 2 38.31 7.06 -16.04
CA LYS A 2 38.20 5.84 -15.21
C LYS A 2 36.75 5.76 -14.69
N ASP A 3 35.97 4.82 -15.21
CA ASP A 3 34.62 4.51 -14.73
C ASP A 3 34.72 3.91 -13.31
N GLY A 4 34.73 4.80 -12.32
CA GLY A 4 34.74 4.45 -10.90
C GLY A 4 33.39 3.90 -10.48
N LYS A 5 33.11 2.63 -10.78
CA LYS A 5 31.94 1.93 -10.27
C LYS A 5 32.06 1.82 -8.75
N LEU A 6 31.33 2.67 -8.02
CA LEU A 6 31.29 2.61 -6.56
C LEU A 6 30.88 1.20 -6.11
N PRO A 7 31.53 0.64 -5.09
CA PRO A 7 31.21 -0.69 -4.60
C PRO A 7 29.74 -0.75 -4.17
N LYS A 8 29.04 -1.80 -4.60
CA LYS A 8 27.64 -2.00 -4.23
C LYS A 8 27.57 -2.26 -2.72
N ARG A 9 26.80 -1.42 -2.02
CA ARG A 9 26.46 -1.60 -0.61
C ARG A 9 25.82 -2.98 -0.42
N GLN A 10 26.45 -3.84 0.37
CA GLN A 10 25.94 -5.17 0.68
C GLN A 10 25.13 -5.11 1.98
N TYR A 11 24.02 -5.83 2.02
CA TYR A 11 23.15 -5.94 3.18
C TYR A 11 22.92 -7.42 3.44
N THR A 12 22.90 -7.83 4.71
CA THR A 12 22.60 -9.20 5.10
C THR A 12 21.13 -9.53 4.82
N GLU A 13 20.78 -10.80 4.69
CA GLU A 13 19.40 -11.21 4.43
C GLU A 13 18.48 -10.87 5.62
N GLU A 14 18.99 -10.98 6.84
CA GLU A 14 18.29 -10.62 8.07
C GLU A 14 17.94 -9.13 8.09
N PHE A 15 18.89 -8.28 7.71
CA PHE A 15 18.67 -6.84 7.64
C PHE A 15 17.63 -6.51 6.57
N LYS A 16 17.66 -7.17 5.42
CA LYS A 16 16.65 -6.96 4.36
C LYS A 16 15.27 -7.41 4.83
N ALA A 17 15.17 -8.54 5.52
CA ALA A 17 13.91 -9.05 6.05
C ALA A 17 13.33 -8.09 7.09
N GLU A 18 14.15 -7.58 8.01
CA GLU A 18 13.73 -6.58 8.99
C GLU A 18 13.34 -5.25 8.33
N ALA A 19 14.07 -4.81 7.31
CA ALA A 19 13.74 -3.62 6.55
C ALA A 19 12.37 -3.72 5.85
N VAL A 20 12.05 -4.89 5.28
CA VAL A 20 10.76 -5.16 4.66
C VAL A 20 9.65 -5.24 5.71
N ARG A 21 9.90 -5.88 6.87
CA ARG A 21 8.96 -5.92 8.00
C ARG A 21 8.64 -4.52 8.51
N LEU A 22 9.65 -3.68 8.70
CA LEU A 22 9.46 -2.28 9.10
C LEU A 22 8.67 -1.51 8.04
N ALA A 23 9.00 -1.68 6.77
CA ALA A 23 8.27 -1.02 5.67
C ALA A 23 6.79 -1.42 5.60
N ALA A 24 6.43 -2.64 6.00
CA ALA A 24 5.03 -3.05 6.10
C ALA A 24 4.27 -2.34 7.23
N SER A 25 4.94 -2.00 8.34
CA SER A 25 4.32 -1.32 9.48
C SER A 25 4.25 0.21 9.34
N VAL A 26 5.31 0.83 8.82
CA VAL A 26 5.42 2.31 8.81
C VAL A 26 5.47 2.92 7.40
N GLY A 27 5.45 2.09 6.36
CA GLY A 27 5.59 2.51 4.96
C GLY A 27 7.06 2.59 4.50
N GLY A 28 7.27 2.38 3.20
CA GLY A 28 8.62 2.26 2.61
C GLY A 28 9.49 3.51 2.73
N HIS A 29 8.90 4.71 2.67
CA HIS A 29 9.64 5.97 2.81
C HIS A 29 10.15 6.19 4.24
N GLU A 30 9.31 5.91 5.23
CA GLU A 30 9.63 6.04 6.65
C GLU A 30 10.69 5.01 7.06
N ALA A 31 10.51 3.75 6.65
CA ALA A 31 11.47 2.68 6.91
C ALA A 31 12.85 2.98 6.32
N ALA A 32 12.90 3.45 5.08
CA ALA A 32 14.13 3.87 4.42
C ALA A 32 14.87 4.99 5.18
N ARG A 33 14.13 6.00 5.66
CA ARG A 33 14.69 7.10 6.45
C ARG A 33 15.29 6.62 7.76
N ARG A 34 14.57 5.75 8.50
CA ARG A 34 15.04 5.19 9.78
C ARG A 34 16.28 4.31 9.63
N LEU A 35 16.37 3.56 8.53
CA LEU A 35 17.44 2.59 8.29
C LEU A 35 18.64 3.19 7.54
N GLY A 36 18.55 4.43 7.04
CA GLY A 36 19.61 5.03 6.21
C GLY A 36 19.83 4.30 4.87
N VAL A 37 18.76 3.69 4.35
CA VAL A 37 18.74 2.91 3.11
C VAL A 37 17.93 3.66 2.05
N PRO A 38 18.33 3.67 0.77
CA PRO A 38 17.51 4.28 -0.28
C PRO A 38 16.11 3.66 -0.37
N VAL A 39 15.07 4.49 -0.54
CA VAL A 39 13.67 4.05 -0.66
C VAL A 39 13.50 3.01 -1.76
N ALA A 40 14.17 3.22 -2.90
CA ALA A 40 14.15 2.28 -4.02
C ALA A 40 14.69 0.89 -3.65
N THR A 41 15.69 0.83 -2.76
CA THR A 41 16.28 -0.43 -2.29
C THR A 41 15.32 -1.20 -1.40
N VAL A 42 14.68 -0.54 -0.43
CA VAL A 42 13.63 -1.14 0.40
C VAL A 42 12.47 -1.64 -0.46
N GLY A 43 12.01 -0.80 -1.41
CA GLY A 43 10.95 -1.19 -2.35
C GLY A 43 11.33 -2.36 -3.25
N ASN A 44 12.60 -2.49 -3.65
CA ASN A 44 13.10 -3.66 -4.40
C ASN A 44 13.06 -4.93 -3.55
N TRP A 45 13.42 -4.87 -2.26
CA TRP A 45 13.36 -6.03 -1.37
C TRP A 45 11.93 -6.47 -1.09
N SER A 46 11.01 -5.52 -0.87
CA SER A 46 9.58 -5.82 -0.70
C SER A 46 9.00 -6.49 -1.95
N ARG A 47 9.36 -6.01 -3.16
CA ARG A 47 8.93 -6.63 -4.43
C ARG A 47 9.51 -8.02 -4.66
N ARG A 48 10.74 -8.27 -4.18
CA ARG A 48 11.44 -9.55 -4.34
C ARG A 48 11.06 -10.57 -3.27
N GLY A 49 10.11 -10.26 -2.38
CA GLY A 49 9.65 -11.19 -1.36
C GLY A 49 10.68 -11.52 -0.29
N VAL A 50 11.67 -10.65 -0.03
CA VAL A 50 12.80 -10.94 0.89
C VAL A 50 12.35 -11.22 2.35
N ALA A 51 11.09 -10.95 2.68
CA ALA A 51 10.50 -11.36 3.96
C ALA A 51 10.35 -12.89 4.14
N SER A 52 10.40 -13.69 3.06
CA SER A 52 10.13 -15.14 3.12
C SER A 52 11.37 -16.03 3.32
N SER A 53 12.55 -15.47 3.66
CA SER A 53 13.81 -16.23 3.73
C SER A 53 14.43 -16.33 5.12
N GLY A 54 13.67 -16.07 6.19
CA GLY A 54 14.12 -16.27 7.58
C GLY A 54 14.06 -17.75 8.01
N PRO A 55 14.98 -18.24 8.88
CA PRO A 55 15.11 -19.66 9.25
C PRO A 55 14.04 -20.14 10.26
N GLY A 56 12.77 -19.80 10.05
CA GLY A 56 11.68 -20.19 10.97
C GLY A 56 10.25 -20.00 10.46
N GLY A 57 10.04 -19.68 9.18
CA GLY A 57 8.70 -19.63 8.59
C GLY A 57 8.54 -20.75 7.58
N GLY A 58 7.67 -21.72 7.87
CA GLY A 58 7.37 -22.85 6.99
C GLY A 58 6.86 -22.44 5.59
N PRO A 59 6.73 -23.40 4.66
CA PRO A 59 6.44 -23.11 3.26
C PRO A 59 4.99 -22.64 3.12
N ALA A 60 4.79 -21.33 3.01
CA ALA A 60 3.60 -20.81 2.33
C ALA A 60 3.89 -20.83 0.82
N ALA A 61 3.78 -22.03 0.23
CA ALA A 61 3.32 -22.12 -1.14
C ALA A 61 1.91 -21.54 -1.18
N GLY A 62 1.74 -20.39 -1.82
CA GLY A 62 0.43 -19.76 -1.99
C GLY A 62 0.49 -18.26 -1.80
N GLU A 63 0.19 -17.54 -2.88
CA GLU A 63 -0.12 -16.11 -2.88
C GLU A 63 1.03 -15.18 -2.51
N ALA A 64 1.89 -14.93 -3.51
CA ALA A 64 2.24 -13.54 -3.75
C ALA A 64 0.90 -12.76 -3.77
N PRO A 65 0.73 -11.65 -3.02
CA PRO A 65 -0.43 -10.81 -3.25
C PRO A 65 -0.27 -10.35 -4.68
N ALA A 66 -1.03 -10.96 -5.59
CA ALA A 66 -1.07 -10.59 -6.98
C ALA A 66 -1.29 -9.09 -6.96
N ARG A 67 -0.23 -8.35 -7.29
CA ARG A 67 -0.29 -6.90 -7.43
C ARG A 67 -1.40 -6.70 -8.45
N ARG A 68 -2.61 -6.36 -8.00
CA ARG A 68 -3.73 -6.15 -8.91
C ARG A 68 -3.21 -5.22 -9.99
N PRO A 69 -3.28 -5.60 -11.27
CA PRO A 69 -2.79 -4.76 -12.35
C PRO A 69 -3.38 -3.37 -12.16
N VAL A 70 -2.59 -2.34 -12.48
CA VAL A 70 -2.98 -0.94 -12.25
C VAL A 70 -4.37 -0.64 -12.83
N SER A 71 -4.72 -1.31 -13.94
CA SER A 71 -6.04 -1.27 -14.57
C SER A 71 -7.20 -1.76 -13.67
N GLU A 72 -7.00 -2.81 -12.87
CA GLU A 72 -8.01 -3.29 -11.93
C GLU A 72 -8.21 -2.30 -10.78
N LEU A 73 -7.14 -1.67 -10.30
CA LEU A 73 -7.23 -0.63 -9.28
C LEU A 73 -7.92 0.62 -9.81
N GLU A 74 -7.65 1.01 -11.06
CA GLU A 74 -8.32 2.12 -11.74
C GLU A 74 -9.81 1.84 -11.95
N ALA A 75 -10.16 0.63 -12.40
CA ALA A 75 -11.54 0.19 -12.57
C ALA A 75 -12.30 0.21 -11.23
N GLU A 76 -11.70 -0.33 -10.17
CA GLU A 76 -12.26 -0.31 -8.83
C GLU A 76 -12.41 1.13 -8.32
N ASN A 77 -11.42 2.01 -8.54
CA ASN A 77 -11.52 3.41 -8.14
C ASN A 77 -12.67 4.12 -8.85
N SER A 78 -12.86 3.86 -10.14
CA SER A 78 -13.97 4.40 -10.92
C SER A 78 -15.32 3.92 -10.39
N ARG A 79 -15.44 2.62 -10.08
CA ARG A 79 -16.66 2.04 -9.48
C ARG A 79 -16.98 2.69 -8.14
N LEU A 80 -15.99 2.74 -7.24
CA LEU A 80 -16.15 3.33 -5.91
C LEU A 80 -16.53 4.82 -5.97
N ARG A 81 -15.96 5.59 -6.90
CA ARG A 81 -16.33 7.00 -7.09
C ARG A 81 -17.78 7.16 -7.52
N ARG A 82 -18.26 6.26 -8.39
CA ARG A 82 -19.66 6.25 -8.83
C ARG A 82 -20.60 5.93 -7.67
N GLU A 83 -20.35 4.84 -6.95
CA GLU A 83 -21.15 4.45 -5.78
C GLU A 83 -21.20 5.57 -4.72
N LEU A 84 -20.07 6.22 -4.47
CA LEU A 84 -19.98 7.34 -3.54
C LEU A 84 -20.75 8.58 -4.00
N ALA A 85 -20.81 8.83 -5.31
CA ALA A 85 -21.63 9.91 -5.85
C ALA A 85 -23.12 9.61 -5.72
N GLU A 86 -23.54 8.38 -6.01
CA GLU A 86 -24.93 7.91 -5.85
C GLU A 86 -25.37 8.00 -4.38
N ALA A 87 -24.57 7.47 -3.44
CA ALA A 87 -24.87 7.54 -2.01
C ALA A 87 -24.97 8.98 -1.47
N LYS A 88 -24.15 9.91 -1.99
CA LYS A 88 -24.25 11.33 -1.62
C LYS A 88 -25.56 11.96 -2.07
N LEU A 89 -26.03 11.63 -3.27
CA LEU A 89 -27.31 12.12 -3.78
C LEU A 89 -28.47 11.61 -2.91
N ASP A 90 -28.45 10.32 -2.54
CA ASP A 90 -29.48 9.74 -1.67
C ASP A 90 -29.52 10.43 -0.31
N VAL A 91 -28.35 10.68 0.29
CA VAL A 91 -28.24 11.43 1.55
C VAL A 91 -28.82 12.83 1.42
N GLU A 92 -28.57 13.53 0.30
CA GLU A 92 -29.15 14.86 0.07
C GLU A 92 -30.66 14.83 -0.07
N ILE A 93 -31.21 13.84 -0.79
CA ILE A 93 -32.67 13.67 -0.94
C ILE A 93 -33.31 13.41 0.42
N LEU A 94 -32.76 12.47 1.20
CA LEU A 94 -33.26 12.16 2.54
C LEU A 94 -33.15 13.36 3.47
N ARG A 95 -32.07 14.14 3.39
CA ARG A 95 -31.92 15.39 4.16
C ARG A 95 -33.01 16.41 3.79
N LYS A 96 -33.31 16.58 2.50
CA LYS A 96 -34.39 17.47 2.05
C LYS A 96 -35.76 16.98 2.53
N ALA A 97 -36.02 15.69 2.42
CA ALA A 97 -37.27 15.09 2.88
C ALA A 97 -37.46 15.25 4.40
N THR A 98 -36.44 14.92 5.20
CA THR A 98 -36.47 15.08 6.66
C THR A 98 -36.66 16.54 7.09
N ALA A 99 -36.00 17.49 6.41
CA ALA A 99 -36.22 18.93 6.65
C ALA A 99 -37.67 19.36 6.33
N TYR A 100 -38.26 18.84 5.25
CA TYR A 100 -39.67 19.11 4.92
C TYR A 100 -40.61 18.56 5.99
N PHE A 101 -40.45 17.28 6.38
CA PHE A 101 -41.29 16.68 7.41
C PHE A 101 -41.20 17.41 8.75
N ALA A 102 -39.99 17.79 9.18
CA ALA A 102 -39.78 18.55 10.42
C ALA A 102 -40.41 19.95 10.40
N LYS A 103 -40.63 20.55 9.22
CA LYS A 103 -41.30 21.84 9.07
C LYS A 103 -42.83 21.70 9.14
N VAL A 104 -43.38 20.62 8.61
CA VAL A 104 -44.83 20.37 8.50
C VAL A 104 -45.43 19.83 9.80
N SER A 105 -44.64 19.19 10.66
CA SER A 105 -45.09 18.66 11.96
C SER A 105 -45.19 19.72 13.09
N ARG A 106 -45.23 21.02 12.74
CA ARG A 106 -45.34 22.14 13.68
C ARG A 106 -46.70 22.80 13.59
#